data_AF-A0A368NG13-F1
#
_entry.id   AF-A0A368NG13-F1
#
_cell.length_a   1.000
_cell.length_b   1.000
_cell.length_c   1.000
_cell.angle_alpha   90.00
_cell.angle_beta   90.00
_cell.angle_gamma   90.00
#
_symmetry.space_group_name_H-M   'P 1'
#
loop_
_entity.id
_entity.type
_entity.pdbx_description
1 polymer ?
#
loop_
_entity_poly.entity_id
_entity_poly.type
_entity_poly.pdbx_seq_one_letter_code
_entity_poly.pdbx_strand_id
1 'polypeptide(L)'
;MSDIVKLQFSVKTSQVSLWSSICTLLAEGGSGAKLQDLFDELQADAGDLLDEFFDEFDSEQLYAENWHHEANRFEIELLAGGFGEDLIEALEPIFLQLPVEGFVASLGSDSGS
;
A
#
# COMPACT_ATOMS: atom_id res chain seq x y z
N MET A 1 5.94 3.13 20.65
CA MET A 1 5.77 3.85 19.37
C MET A 1 5.30 2.82 18.39
N SER A 2 4.21 3.06 17.67
CA SER A 2 3.95 2.33 16.44
C SER A 2 4.69 3.04 15.33
N ASP A 3 5.44 2.28 14.56
CA ASP A 3 6.03 2.76 13.33
C ASP A 3 4.93 2.94 12.29
N ILE A 4 5.00 4.05 11.56
CA ILE A 4 4.16 4.29 10.40
C ILE A 4 5.00 4.03 9.16
N VAL A 5 4.55 3.13 8.29
CA VAL A 5 5.19 2.93 7.00
C VAL A 5 4.52 3.85 5.99
N LYS A 6 5.30 4.75 5.43
CA LYS A 6 4.85 5.74 4.46
C LYS A 6 5.23 5.31 3.06
N LEU A 7 4.22 5.08 2.22
CA LEU A 7 4.36 4.74 0.81
C LEU A 7 4.00 5.94 -0.05
N GLN A 8 4.91 6.34 -0.94
CA GLN A 8 4.71 7.46 -1.85
C GLN A 8 4.98 7.01 -3.28
N PHE A 9 4.09 7.34 -4.21
CA PHE A 9 4.25 6.98 -5.62
C PHE A 9 3.36 7.83 -6.53
N SER A 10 3.64 7.80 -7.82
CA SER A 10 2.83 8.42 -8.86
C SER A 10 2.19 7.36 -9.75
N VAL A 11 1.02 7.65 -10.30
CA VAL A 11 0.28 6.73 -11.18
C VAL A 11 -0.12 7.42 -12.47
N LYS A 12 -0.56 6.67 -13.48
CA LYS A 12 -1.18 7.30 -14.67
C LYS A 12 -2.49 7.97 -14.26
N THR A 13 -2.82 9.13 -14.85
CA THR A 13 -4.07 9.84 -14.56
C THR A 13 -5.32 8.95 -14.73
N SER A 14 -5.29 8.02 -15.68
CA SER A 14 -6.37 7.05 -15.90
C SER A 14 -6.55 6.03 -14.78
N GLN A 15 -5.55 5.84 -13.92
CA GLN A 15 -5.56 4.87 -12.81
C GLN A 15 -5.86 5.52 -11.45
N VAL A 16 -5.97 6.85 -11.37
CA VAL A 16 -6.22 7.56 -10.10
C VAL A 16 -7.46 7.03 -9.40
N SER A 17 -8.58 6.83 -10.13
CA SER A 17 -9.82 6.31 -9.53
C SER A 17 -9.67 4.90 -8.95
N LEU A 18 -8.86 4.05 -9.58
CA LEU A 18 -8.64 2.68 -9.11
C LEU A 18 -7.74 2.68 -7.87
N TRP A 19 -6.66 3.46 -7.89
CA TRP A 19 -5.79 3.64 -6.72
C TRP A 19 -6.50 4.30 -5.53
N SER A 20 -7.38 5.28 -5.75
CA SER A 20 -8.24 5.81 -4.69
C SER A 20 -9.13 4.72 -4.09
N SER A 21 -9.64 3.79 -4.91
CA SER A 21 -10.49 2.68 -4.44
C SER A 21 -9.70 1.67 -3.62
N ILE A 22 -8.47 1.36 -4.05
CA ILE A 22 -7.52 0.53 -3.30
C ILE A 22 -7.22 1.18 -1.95
N CYS A 23 -6.80 2.44 -1.93
CA CYS A 23 -6.45 3.13 -0.68
C CYS A 23 -7.65 3.25 0.27
N THR A 24 -8.84 3.50 -0.27
CA THR A 24 -10.09 3.50 0.53
C THR A 24 -10.35 2.13 1.14
N LEU A 25 -10.19 1.05 0.36
CA LEU A 25 -10.37 -0.30 0.86
C LEU A 25 -9.41 -0.61 2.00
N LEU A 26 -8.12 -0.26 1.84
CA LEU A 26 -7.11 -0.45 2.88
C LEU A 26 -7.43 0.32 4.16
N ALA A 27 -7.92 1.56 4.04
CA ALA A 27 -8.32 2.39 5.18
C ALA A 27 -9.61 1.91 5.89
N GLU A 28 -10.45 1.15 5.17
CA GLU A 28 -11.61 0.46 5.75
C GLU A 28 -11.24 -0.90 6.37
N GLY A 29 -9.95 -1.29 6.35
CA GLY A 29 -9.49 -2.60 6.81
C GLY A 29 -9.85 -3.75 5.86
N GLY A 30 -10.17 -3.44 4.60
CA GLY A 30 -10.46 -4.43 3.58
C GLY A 30 -9.18 -5.06 3.02
N SER A 31 -9.18 -6.39 2.91
CA SER A 31 -8.04 -7.18 2.45
C SER A 31 -8.50 -8.44 1.69
N GLY A 32 -7.54 -9.31 1.34
CA GLY A 32 -7.80 -10.61 0.69
C GLY A 32 -8.32 -10.47 -0.73
N ALA A 33 -9.26 -11.34 -1.13
CA ALA A 33 -9.71 -11.47 -2.52
C ALA A 33 -10.17 -10.15 -3.15
N LYS A 34 -10.88 -9.29 -2.41
CA LYS A 34 -11.34 -8.00 -2.96
C LYS A 34 -10.17 -7.05 -3.26
N LEU A 35 -9.12 -7.10 -2.45
CA LEU A 35 -7.91 -6.31 -2.70
C LEU A 35 -7.14 -6.87 -3.90
N GLN A 36 -7.02 -8.20 -3.97
CA GLN A 36 -6.40 -8.90 -5.10
C GLN A 36 -7.10 -8.59 -6.43
N ASP A 37 -8.44 -8.64 -6.45
CA ASP A 37 -9.25 -8.27 -7.62
C ASP A 37 -8.95 -6.83 -8.11
N LEU A 38 -8.81 -5.87 -7.19
CA LEU A 38 -8.48 -4.49 -7.53
C LEU A 38 -7.05 -4.33 -8.05
N PHE A 39 -6.12 -5.15 -7.56
CA PHE A 39 -4.75 -5.19 -8.08
C PHE A 39 -4.73 -5.77 -9.49
N ASP A 40 -5.50 -6.83 -9.76
CA ASP A 40 -5.63 -7.41 -11.10
C ASP A 40 -6.21 -6.44 -12.13
N GLU A 41 -7.06 -5.50 -11.70
CA GLU A 41 -7.53 -4.39 -12.55
C GLU A 41 -6.42 -3.40 -12.93
N LEU A 42 -5.35 -3.27 -12.13
CA LEU A 42 -4.18 -2.43 -12.46
C LEU A 42 -3.34 -3.08 -13.57
N GLN A 43 -3.08 -4.37 -13.40
CA GLN A 43 -2.29 -5.22 -14.27
C GLN A 43 -2.69 -6.67 -14.00
N ALA A 44 -2.82 -7.47 -15.07
CA ALA A 44 -3.15 -8.88 -14.93
C ALA A 44 -2.19 -9.60 -13.98
N ASP A 45 -2.76 -10.44 -13.11
CA ASP A 45 -2.07 -11.29 -12.14
C ASP A 45 -1.31 -10.49 -11.05
N ALA A 46 -1.63 -9.22 -10.85
CA ALA A 46 -1.02 -8.39 -9.80
C ALA A 46 -1.59 -8.72 -8.40
N GLY A 47 -2.76 -9.34 -8.30
CA GLY A 47 -3.30 -9.87 -7.05
C GLY A 47 -2.44 -10.99 -6.47
N ASP A 48 -1.83 -11.81 -7.33
CA ASP A 48 -0.94 -12.90 -6.93
C ASP A 48 0.33 -12.40 -6.21
N LEU A 49 0.74 -11.15 -6.48
CA LEU A 49 1.88 -10.52 -5.78
C LEU A 49 1.62 -10.35 -4.28
N LEU A 50 0.36 -10.37 -3.85
CA LEU A 50 -0.03 -10.27 -2.45
C LEU A 50 -0.07 -11.62 -1.74
N ASP A 51 -0.05 -12.75 -2.47
CA ASP A 51 -0.10 -14.08 -1.86
C ASP A 51 1.15 -14.33 -1.00
N GLU A 52 2.34 -14.07 -1.55
CA GLU A 52 3.60 -14.20 -0.80
C GLU A 52 3.63 -13.27 0.41
N PHE A 53 3.06 -12.07 0.28
CA PHE A 53 2.92 -11.13 1.40
C PHE A 53 2.03 -11.67 2.50
N PHE A 54 0.87 -12.24 2.16
CA PHE A 54 -0.09 -12.76 3.15
C PHE A 54 0.33 -14.09 3.78
N ASP A 55 1.30 -14.79 3.19
CA ASP A 55 1.94 -15.95 3.82
C ASP A 55 2.88 -15.54 4.97
N GLU A 56 3.46 -14.33 4.91
CA GLU A 56 4.41 -13.81 5.90
C GLU A 56 3.78 -12.82 6.89
N PHE A 57 2.83 -12.00 6.43
CA PHE A 57 2.20 -10.94 7.20
C PHE A 57 0.68 -11.11 7.28
N ASP A 58 0.12 -10.84 8.46
CA ASP A 58 -1.32 -10.74 8.61
C ASP A 58 -1.88 -9.61 7.74
N SER A 59 -3.08 -9.80 7.20
CA SER A 59 -3.70 -8.82 6.31
C SER A 59 -3.96 -7.44 6.96
N GLU A 60 -3.96 -7.39 8.30
CA GLU A 60 -4.03 -6.15 9.08
C GLU A 60 -2.80 -5.24 8.88
N GLN A 61 -1.66 -5.78 8.43
CA GLN A 61 -0.44 -5.00 8.16
C GLN A 61 -0.58 -4.07 6.93
N LEU A 62 -1.58 -4.31 6.07
CA LEU A 62 -1.93 -3.40 4.98
C LEU A 62 -2.94 -2.33 5.41
N TYR A 63 -3.35 -2.30 6.68
CA TYR A 63 -4.27 -1.27 7.16
C TYR A 63 -3.64 0.12 7.01
N ALA A 64 -4.29 0.94 6.21
CA ALA A 64 -3.90 2.34 6.04
C ALA A 64 -4.59 3.18 7.13
N GLU A 65 -3.80 3.72 8.06
CA GLU A 65 -4.32 4.68 9.05
C GLU A 65 -4.77 5.97 8.36
N ASN A 66 -4.05 6.37 7.30
CA ASN A 66 -4.36 7.56 6.53
C ASN A 66 -3.89 7.41 5.09
N TRP A 67 -4.53 8.12 4.17
CA TRP A 67 -4.06 8.23 2.79
C TRP A 67 -4.58 9.52 2.17
N HIS A 68 -3.83 10.07 1.22
CA HIS A 68 -4.28 11.18 0.40
C HIS A 68 -3.59 11.17 -0.95
N HIS A 69 -4.10 11.99 -1.87
CA HIS A 69 -3.45 12.19 -3.15
C HIS A 69 -3.62 13.63 -3.64
N GLU A 70 -2.62 14.13 -4.36
CA GLU A 70 -2.69 15.37 -5.13
C GLU A 70 -2.49 15.04 -6.61
N ALA A 71 -3.52 15.29 -7.42
CA ALA A 71 -3.59 14.81 -8.80
C ALA A 71 -3.33 13.30 -8.90
N ASN A 72 -2.18 12.89 -9.43
CA ASN A 72 -1.80 11.50 -9.64
C ASN A 72 -0.69 11.01 -8.69
N ARG A 73 -0.39 11.76 -7.63
CA ARG A 73 0.59 11.41 -6.59
C ARG A 73 -0.12 10.95 -5.34
N PHE A 74 0.17 9.73 -4.90
CA PHE A 74 -0.42 9.09 -3.75
C PHE A 74 0.57 9.04 -2.59
N GLU A 75 0.00 9.16 -1.39
CA GLU A 75 0.67 8.95 -0.12
C GLU A 75 -0.23 8.08 0.75
N ILE A 76 0.31 6.97 1.25
CA ILE A 76 -0.38 6.01 2.11
C ILE A 76 0.44 5.83 3.38
N GLU A 77 -0.21 5.91 4.54
CA GLU A 77 0.38 5.70 5.86
C GLU A 77 -0.18 4.41 6.44
N LEU A 78 0.64 3.35 6.44
CA LEU A 78 0.31 2.03 6.97
C LEU A 78 0.70 1.93 8.44
N LEU A 79 -0.17 1.37 9.26
CA LEU A 79 0.10 1.12 10.67
C LEU A 79 0.95 -0.16 10.82
N ALA A 80 2.26 -0.02 10.97
CA ALA A 80 3.19 -1.15 10.97
C ALA A 80 3.57 -1.67 12.37
N GLY A 81 3.15 -0.98 13.43
CA GLY A 81 3.43 -1.40 14.81
C GLY A 81 4.92 -1.44 15.10
N GLY A 82 5.51 -2.63 15.25
CA GLY A 82 6.95 -2.82 15.46
C GLY A 82 7.68 -3.48 14.29
N PHE A 83 7.02 -3.61 13.13
CA PHE A 83 7.50 -4.33 11.96
C PHE A 83 7.77 -3.39 10.77
N GLY A 84 8.01 -2.11 11.02
CA GLY A 84 8.07 -1.11 9.94
C GLY A 84 9.15 -1.40 8.89
N GLU A 85 10.35 -1.80 9.31
CA GLU A 85 11.43 -2.15 8.38
C GLU A 85 11.08 -3.40 7.57
N ASP A 86 10.66 -4.47 8.23
CA ASP A 86 10.26 -5.73 7.59
C ASP A 86 9.10 -5.51 6.58
N LEU A 87 8.13 -4.68 6.95
CA LEU A 87 7.00 -4.33 6.09
C LEU A 87 7.45 -3.56 4.84
N ILE A 88 8.43 -2.66 4.97
CA ILE A 88 9.01 -1.96 3.81
C ILE A 88 9.71 -2.96 2.89
N GLU A 89 10.54 -3.86 3.45
CA GLU A 89 11.26 -4.87 2.69
C GLU A 89 10.32 -5.81 1.92
N ALA A 90 9.16 -6.13 2.49
CA ALA A 90 8.14 -6.94 1.84
C ALA A 90 7.33 -6.18 0.76
N LEU A 91 7.03 -4.90 0.97
CA LEU A 91 6.21 -4.10 0.05
C LEU A 91 6.98 -3.56 -1.15
N GLU A 92 8.27 -3.26 -0.99
CA GLU A 92 9.12 -2.76 -2.08
C GLU A 92 9.06 -3.64 -3.35
N PRO A 93 9.31 -4.96 -3.31
CA PRO A 93 9.29 -5.80 -4.50
C PRO A 93 7.89 -5.88 -5.15
N ILE A 94 6.82 -5.73 -4.38
CA ILE A 94 5.44 -5.71 -4.89
C ILE A 94 5.21 -4.42 -5.66
N PHE A 95 5.45 -3.27 -5.04
CA PHE A 95 5.19 -1.97 -5.66
C PHE A 95 6.09 -1.69 -6.87
N LEU A 96 7.32 -2.21 -6.89
CA LEU A 96 8.20 -2.11 -8.06
C LEU A 96 7.70 -2.88 -9.30
N GLN A 97 6.77 -3.84 -9.11
CA GLN A 97 6.14 -4.59 -10.21
C GLN A 97 4.81 -3.97 -10.66
N LEU A 98 4.21 -3.08 -9.85
CA LEU A 98 2.98 -2.38 -10.18
C LEU A 98 3.23 -1.23 -11.16
N PRO A 99 2.21 -0.78 -11.90
CA PRO A 99 2.31 0.34 -12.83
C PRO A 99 2.36 1.69 -12.09
N VAL A 100 3.33 1.87 -11.21
CA VAL A 100 3.61 3.09 -10.44
C VAL A 100 4.97 3.68 -10.81
N GLU A 101 5.16 4.97 -10.56
CA GLU A 101 6.40 5.68 -10.83
C GLU A 101 6.91 6.39 -9.57
N GLY A 102 8.23 6.39 -9.38
CA GLY A 102 8.87 7.09 -8.26
C GLY A 102 8.45 6.56 -6.89
N PHE A 103 8.25 5.24 -6.79
CA PHE A 103 7.91 4.60 -5.52
C PHE A 103 9.00 4.83 -4.47
N VAL A 104 8.58 5.23 -3.28
CA VAL A 104 9.41 5.41 -2.08
C VAL A 104 8.65 4.83 -0.90
N ALA A 105 9.31 3.98 -0.13
CA ALA A 105 8.83 3.49 1.16
C ALA A 105 9.77 4.02 2.26
N SER A 106 9.22 4.50 3.37
CA SER A 106 10.01 5.05 4.47
C SER A 106 9.31 4.91 5.81
N LEU A 107 10.10 4.87 6.89
CA LEU A 107 9.57 4.95 8.25
C LEU A 107 9.22 6.40 8.59
N GLY A 108 7.95 6.62 8.89
CA GLY A 108 7.47 7.78 9.62
C GLY A 108 7.56 7.51 11.12
N SER A 109 8.04 8.49 11.88
CA SER A 109 7.85 8.52 13.32
C SER A 109 6.56 9.27 13.63
N ASP A 110 5.63 8.63 14.35
CA ASP A 110 4.47 9.31 14.95
C ASP A 110 4.99 10.49 15.78
N SER A 111 4.93 11.68 15.16
CA SER A 111 5.36 12.92 15.76
C SER A 111 4.19 13.47 16.54
N GLY A 112 3.69 12.69 17.51
CA GLY A 112 2.59 13.09 18.36
C GLY A 112 2.85 14.48 18.94
N SER A 113 2.03 15.44 18.54
CA SER A 113 1.90 16.78 19.11
C SER A 113 0.47 17.24 18.99
#